data_AF-A0A2G5KAV1-F1
#
_entry.id   AF-A0A2G5KAV1-F1
#
_cell.length_a   1.000
_cell.length_b   1.000
_cell.length_c   1.000
_cell.angle_alpha   90.00
_cell.angle_beta   90.00
_cell.angle_gamma   90.00
#
_symmetry.space_group_name_H-M   'P 1'
#
loop_
_entity.id
_entity.type
_entity.pdbx_description
1 polymer ?
#
loop_
_entity_poly.entity_id
_entity_poly.type
_entity_poly.pdbx_seq_one_letter_code
_entity_poly.pdbx_strand_id
1 'polypeptide(L)' 'MALNRELLAAHAAKDGAKIAHIYKQAGENALEAGQVDTACFYFTHAYVFALESNCEELGQIHAILKKYGREE' A
#
# COMPACT_ATOMS: atom_id res chain seq x y z
N MET A 1 -5.14 -4.71 -16.89
CA MET A 1 -5.37 -3.70 -15.83
C MET A 1 -6.36 -4.23 -14.79
N ALA A 2 -6.01 -5.29 -14.06
CA ALA A 2 -6.91 -5.91 -13.07
C ALA A 2 -6.96 -5.16 -11.72
N LEU A 3 -5.85 -4.49 -11.37
CA LEU A 3 -5.70 -3.71 -10.13
C LEU A 3 -6.82 -2.67 -9.94
N ASN A 4 -7.30 -2.05 -11.04
CA ASN A 4 -8.29 -0.98 -10.97
C ASN A 4 -9.68 -1.46 -10.51
N ARG A 5 -10.07 -2.71 -10.81
CA ARG A 5 -11.46 -3.16 -10.59
C ARG A 5 -11.70 -3.62 -9.15
N GLU A 6 -10.73 -4.31 -8.55
CA GLU A 6 -10.78 -4.65 -7.12
C GLU A 6 -10.59 -3.42 -6.24
N LEU A 7 -9.73 -2.48 -6.64
CA LEU A 7 -9.55 -1.22 -5.94
C LEU A 7 -10.84 -0.38 -5.96
N LEU A 8 -11.51 -0.27 -7.11
CA LEU A 8 -12.81 0.41 -7.22
C LEU A 8 -13.89 -0.26 -6.36
N ALA A 9 -13.92 -1.60 -6.32
CA ALA A 9 -14.89 -2.34 -5.50
C ALA A 9 -14.63 -2.14 -4.00
N ALA A 10 -13.37 -2.20 -3.57
CA ALA A 10 -12.98 -1.92 -2.19
C ALA A 10 -13.26 -0.46 -1.80
N HIS A 11 -13.04 0.48 -2.72
CA HIS A 11 -13.39 1.89 -2.52
C HIS A 11 -14.91 2.10 -2.40
N ALA A 12 -15.70 1.43 -3.24
CA ALA A 12 -17.16 1.45 -3.14
C ALA A 12 -17.67 0.85 -1.82
N ALA A 13 -16.98 -0.18 -1.31
CA ALA A 13 -17.26 -0.78 -0.01
C ALA A 13 -16.68 -0.01 1.19
N LYS A 14 -15.92 1.08 0.95
CA LYS A 14 -15.12 1.79 1.96
C LYS A 14 -14.20 0.87 2.78
N ASP A 15 -13.74 -0.20 2.16
CA ASP A 15 -12.88 -1.20 2.77
C ASP A 15 -11.41 -0.79 2.61
N GLY A 16 -11.00 0.22 3.38
CA GLY A 16 -9.65 0.78 3.30
C GLY A 16 -8.57 -0.23 3.71
N ALA A 17 -8.89 -1.22 4.56
CA ALA A 17 -8.02 -2.34 4.87
C ALA A 17 -7.66 -3.14 3.62
N LYS A 18 -8.66 -3.48 2.81
CA LYS A 18 -8.46 -4.21 1.56
C LYS A 18 -7.73 -3.38 0.50
N ILE A 19 -8.00 -2.07 0.44
CA ILE A 19 -7.26 -1.14 -0.44
C ILE A 19 -5.78 -1.09 -0.03
N ALA A 20 -5.50 -0.99 1.28
CA ALA A 20 -4.13 -0.97 1.79
C ALA A 20 -3.37 -2.25 1.44
N HIS A 21 -4.01 -3.42 1.57
CA HIS A 21 -3.43 -4.70 1.19
C HIS A 21 -3.05 -4.75 -0.30
N ILE A 22 -3.97 -4.35 -1.18
CA ILE A 22 -3.73 -4.34 -2.63
C ILE A 22 -2.55 -3.42 -2.99
N TYR A 23 -2.49 -2.22 -2.39
CA TYR A 23 -1.38 -1.30 -2.62
C TYR A 23 -0.05 -1.82 -2.07
N LYS A 24 -0.05 -2.48 -0.90
CA LYS A 24 1.16 -3.10 -0.35
C LYS A 24 1.72 -4.14 -1.31
N GLN A 25 0.88 -5.06 -1.82
CA GLN A 25 1.31 -6.07 -2.78
C GLN A 25 1.86 -5.46 -4.08
N ALA A 26 1.25 -4.36 -4.55
CA ALA A 26 1.75 -3.62 -5.71
C ALA A 26 3.12 -2.98 -5.42
N GLY A 27 3.31 -2.44 -4.22
CA GLY A 27 4.59 -1.93 -3.74
C GLY A 27 5.67 -2.99 -3.70
N GLU A 28 5.36 -4.17 -3.16
CA GLU A 28 6.27 -5.32 -3.11
C GLU A 28 6.68 -5.77 -4.51
N ASN A 29 5.73 -5.92 -5.44
CA ASN A 29 6.04 -6.27 -6.84
C ASN A 29 6.93 -5.22 -7.53
N ALA A 30 6.63 -3.93 -7.33
CA ALA A 30 7.44 -2.86 -7.90
C ALA A 30 8.86 -2.89 -7.34
N LEU A 31 9.00 -3.22 -6.06
CA LEU A 31 10.27 -3.34 -5.39
C LEU A 31 11.09 -4.53 -5.92
N GLU A 32 10.46 -5.69 -6.12
CA GLU A 32 11.06 -6.87 -6.76
C GLU A 32 11.51 -6.57 -8.20
N ALA A 33 10.79 -5.72 -8.91
CA ALA A 33 11.16 -5.23 -10.23
C ALA A 33 12.26 -4.14 -10.21
N GLY A 34 12.79 -3.78 -9.04
CA GLY A 34 13.82 -2.74 -8.87
C GLY A 34 13.28 -1.31 -9.04
N GLN A 35 11.96 -1.12 -9.08
CA GLN A 35 11.31 0.18 -9.23
C GLN A 35 11.01 0.81 -7.88
N VAL A 36 12.06 1.25 -7.17
CA VAL A 36 11.96 1.75 -5.79
C VAL A 36 11.04 2.97 -5.66
N ASP A 37 11.08 3.92 -6.60
CA ASP A 37 10.16 5.08 -6.59
C ASP A 37 8.70 4.65 -6.76
N THR A 38 8.42 3.74 -7.69
CA THR A 38 7.08 3.17 -7.90
C THR A 38 6.61 2.41 -6.64
N ALA A 39 7.51 1.66 -6.00
CA ALA A 39 7.22 0.97 -4.76
C ALA A 39 6.87 1.95 -3.64
N CYS A 40 7.64 3.02 -3.46
CA CYS A 40 7.35 4.07 -2.48
C CYS A 40 6.01 4.75 -2.73
N PHE A 41 5.66 5.00 -3.99
CA PHE A 41 4.35 5.55 -4.35
C PHE A 41 3.22 4.63 -3.84
N TYR A 42 3.30 3.33 -4.11
CA TYR A 42 2.30 2.37 -3.65
C TYR A 42 2.29 2.19 -2.13
N PHE A 43 3.45 2.11 -1.47
CA PHE A 43 3.51 1.98 -0.01
C PHE A 43 2.96 3.22 0.70
N THR A 44 3.14 4.42 0.14
CA THR A 44 2.54 5.65 0.69
C THR A 44 1.02 5.57 0.64
N HIS A 45 0.45 5.15 -0.50
CA HIS A 45 -0.99 4.94 -0.62
C HIS A 45 -1.48 3.84 0.34
N ALA A 46 -0.77 2.71 0.43
CA ALA A 46 -1.09 1.65 1.37
C ALA A 46 -1.13 2.16 2.81
N TYR A 47 -0.17 3.00 3.19
CA TYR A 47 -0.06 3.56 4.54
C TYR A 47 -1.24 4.47 4.89
N VAL A 48 -1.63 5.38 3.99
CA VAL A 48 -2.79 6.26 4.20
C VAL A 48 -4.07 5.46 4.45
N PHE A 49 -4.36 4.47 3.60
CA PHE A 49 -5.57 3.66 3.77
C PHE A 49 -5.51 2.74 5.00
N ALA A 50 -4.32 2.25 5.35
CA ALA A 50 -4.10 1.48 6.57
C ALA A 50 -4.30 2.33 7.83
N LEU A 51 -3.89 3.62 7.82
CA LEU A 51 -4.14 4.57 8.90
C LEU A 51 -5.64 4.83 9.06
N GLU A 52 -6.32 5.14 7.97
CA GLU A 52 -7.76 5.42 7.98
C GLU A 52 -8.59 4.22 8.47
N SER A 53 -8.11 3.01 8.21
CA SER A 53 -8.80 1.76 8.60
C SER A 53 -8.28 1.16 9.92
N ASN A 54 -7.27 1.78 10.54
CA ASN A 54 -6.57 1.28 11.73
C ASN A 54 -6.18 -0.20 11.63
N CYS A 55 -5.64 -0.60 10.47
CA CYS A 55 -5.42 -1.99 10.11
C CYS A 55 -4.10 -2.53 10.67
N GLU A 56 -4.02 -3.83 11.01
CA GLU A 56 -2.79 -4.45 11.56
C GLU A 56 -1.57 -4.37 10.62
N GLU A 57 -1.80 -4.25 9.30
CA GLU A 57 -0.72 -4.10 8.33
C GLU A 57 0.00 -2.74 8.40
N LEU A 58 -0.55 -1.76 9.13
CA LEU A 58 0.08 -0.46 9.32
C LEU A 58 1.52 -0.57 9.80
N GLY A 59 1.77 -1.45 10.79
CA GLY A 59 3.11 -1.64 11.35
C GLY A 59 4.10 -2.21 10.34
N GLN A 60 3.64 -3.10 9.45
CA GLN A 60 4.49 -3.66 8.39
C GLN A 60 4.80 -2.61 7.31
N ILE A 61 3.79 -1.85 6.89
CA ILE A 61 3.96 -0.80 5.86
C ILE A 61 4.90 0.30 6.38
N HIS A 62 4.75 0.69 7.64
CA HIS A 62 5.65 1.64 8.31
C HIS A 62 7.09 1.09 8.43
N ALA A 63 7.26 -0.18 8.80
CA ALA A 63 8.61 -0.77 8.80
C ALA A 63 9.27 -0.76 7.41
N ILE A 64 8.49 -0.98 6.36
CA ILE A 64 8.94 -0.94 4.96
C ILE A 64 9.34 0.49 4.57
N LEU A 65 8.45 1.48 4.75
CA LEU A 65 8.71 2.89 4.42
C LEU A 65 9.93 3.45 5.19
N LYS A 66 10.07 3.12 6.47
CA LYS A 66 11.24 3.45 7.28
C LYS A 66 12.52 2.79 6.74
N LYS A 67 12.46 1.53 6.32
CA LYS A 67 13.59 0.80 5.71
C LYS A 67 14.05 1.45 4.40
N TYR A 68 13.14 2.02 3.62
CA TYR A 68 13.46 2.73 2.38
C TYR A 68 13.83 4.22 2.58
N GLY A 69 13.91 4.69 3.83
CA GLY A 69 14.34 6.05 4.16
C GLY A 69 13.31 7.13 3.76
N ARG A 70 12.02 6.78 3.70
CA ARG A 70 10.93 7.68 3.31
C ARG A 70 10.06 8.15 4.48
N GLU A 71 10.35 7.72 5.71
CA GLU A 71 9.80 8.29 6.95
C GLU A 71 10.84 8.27 8.08
N GLU A 72 10.89 9.35 8.87
CA GLU A 72 11.85 9.55 9.96
C GLU A 72 11.34 8.99 11.31
#